data_AF-A0A8J8BGI1-F1
#
_entry.id   AF-A0A8J8BGI1-F1
#
_cell.length_a   1.000
_cell.length_b   1.000
_cell.length_c   1.000
_cell.angle_alpha   90.00
_cell.angle_beta   90.00
_cell.angle_gamma   90.00
#
_symmetry.space_group_name_H-M   'P 1'
#
loop_
_entity.id
_entity.type
_entity.pdbx_description
1 polymer ?
#
loop_
_entity_poly.entity_id
_entity_poly.type
_entity_poly.pdbx_seq_one_letter_code
_entity_poly.pdbx_strand_id
1 'polypeptide(L)'
;MYGFSEDGTQPADQYIQPLGINAFRGGGWFSGGWIRDNYQLGSATQADINSILAEAKRLTQPPYHAQYQVLLTDLYGLNGGQPSNTMYPCDNGNCSNWATFIDQTVAALQASGLKLAYDIDNEPDISVFWKAGVNSTQYFQMWDTAYRELRKVAPGATIVGPSFAYTPLRNSGEWSTWLAHVKSAGTVPDMITNHDEGDVDDPVAV
;
A
#
# COMPACT_ATOMS: atom_id res chain seq x y z
N MET A 1 -9.81 5.77 -3.63
CA MET A 1 -9.42 4.63 -2.77
C MET A 1 -10.70 3.91 -2.35
N TYR A 2 -10.75 2.58 -2.40
CA TYR A 2 -11.92 1.75 -1.96
C TYR A 2 -13.30 2.17 -2.48
N GLY A 3 -13.38 2.71 -3.71
CA GLY A 3 -14.63 3.12 -4.35
C GLY A 3 -15.36 2.01 -5.11
N PHE A 4 -14.88 0.76 -5.04
CA PHE A 4 -15.46 -0.41 -5.73
C PHE A 4 -15.77 -1.50 -4.70
N SER A 5 -16.74 -2.38 -5.01
CA SER A 5 -17.02 -3.56 -4.19
C SER A 5 -15.89 -4.57 -4.28
N GLU A 6 -15.81 -5.45 -3.29
CA GLU A 6 -14.73 -6.43 -3.17
C GLU A 6 -14.65 -7.36 -4.38
N ASP A 7 -15.80 -7.71 -4.98
CA ASP A 7 -15.87 -8.52 -6.21
C ASP A 7 -15.64 -7.71 -7.50
N GLY A 8 -15.33 -6.42 -7.36
CA GLY A 8 -15.12 -5.47 -8.44
C GLY A 8 -16.36 -5.17 -9.28
N THR A 9 -17.57 -5.66 -8.93
CA THR A 9 -18.75 -5.52 -9.80
C THR A 9 -19.49 -4.19 -9.65
N GLN A 10 -19.38 -3.55 -8.49
CA GLN A 10 -19.99 -2.26 -8.20
C GLN A 10 -18.94 -1.16 -8.05
N PRO A 11 -19.29 0.09 -8.39
CA PRO A 11 -20.54 0.51 -9.03
C PRO A 11 -20.65 0.06 -10.49
N ALA A 12 -21.86 0.06 -11.07
CA ALA A 12 -22.09 -0.32 -12.47
C ALA A 12 -21.37 0.59 -13.48
N ASP A 13 -21.01 0.04 -14.65
CA ASP A 13 -20.23 0.73 -15.69
C ASP A 13 -20.80 2.09 -16.12
N GLN A 14 -22.13 2.24 -16.15
CA GLN A 14 -22.78 3.51 -16.52
C GLN A 14 -22.38 4.69 -15.63
N TYR A 15 -21.96 4.41 -14.39
CA TYR A 15 -21.48 5.43 -13.44
C TYR A 15 -19.97 5.66 -13.52
N ILE A 16 -19.23 4.72 -14.10
CA ILE A 16 -17.76 4.72 -14.11
C ILE A 16 -17.19 5.16 -15.45
N GLN A 17 -17.75 4.68 -16.57
CA GLN A 17 -17.27 5.02 -17.91
C GLN A 17 -17.18 6.53 -18.17
N PRO A 18 -18.17 7.36 -17.77
CA PRO A 18 -18.09 8.80 -17.99
C PRO A 18 -16.97 9.49 -17.19
N LEU A 19 -16.50 8.89 -16.09
CA LEU A 19 -15.49 9.49 -15.22
C LEU A 19 -14.08 9.42 -15.83
N GLY A 20 -13.84 8.46 -16.73
CA GLY A 20 -12.49 8.26 -17.30
C GLY A 20 -11.45 7.95 -16.22
N ILE A 21 -11.77 7.04 -15.30
CA ILE A 21 -10.89 6.71 -14.16
C ILE A 21 -9.48 6.37 -14.64
N ASN A 22 -8.49 7.07 -14.07
CA ASN A 22 -7.07 6.93 -14.41
C ASN A 22 -6.27 6.10 -13.39
N ALA A 23 -6.73 6.04 -12.14
CA ALA A 23 -6.06 5.32 -11.07
C ALA A 23 -7.07 4.86 -10.02
N PHE A 24 -6.75 3.72 -9.41
CA PHE A 24 -7.46 3.15 -8.27
C PHE A 24 -6.44 2.65 -7.26
N ARG A 25 -6.80 2.73 -5.97
CA ARG A 25 -5.97 2.31 -4.84
C ARG A 25 -6.82 1.47 -3.89
N GLY A 26 -6.30 0.31 -3.50
CA GLY A 26 -6.95 -0.63 -2.59
C GLY A 26 -5.99 -1.75 -2.15
N GLY A 27 -6.32 -2.46 -1.08
CA GLY A 27 -5.47 -3.50 -0.50
C GLY A 27 -6.21 -4.50 0.38
N GLY A 28 -7.54 -4.59 0.29
CA GLY A 28 -8.32 -5.56 1.06
C GLY A 28 -8.50 -5.25 2.55
N TRP A 29 -8.77 -3.99 2.91
CA TRP A 29 -9.02 -3.58 4.31
C TRP A 29 -10.07 -4.42 5.08
N PHE A 30 -10.97 -5.12 4.40
CA PHE A 30 -12.16 -5.74 4.98
C PHE A 30 -11.92 -7.11 5.65
N SER A 31 -10.95 -7.90 5.18
CA SER A 31 -10.81 -9.27 5.66
C SER A 31 -9.99 -9.36 6.95
N GLY A 32 -9.11 -8.39 7.21
CA GLY A 32 -8.10 -8.43 8.27
C GLY A 32 -6.76 -9.04 7.85
N GLY A 33 -6.65 -9.51 6.61
CA GLY A 33 -5.40 -9.83 5.93
C GLY A 33 -4.47 -10.81 6.64
N TRP A 34 -3.17 -10.62 6.40
CA TRP A 34 -2.09 -11.44 6.94
C TRP A 34 -2.13 -11.57 8.47
N ILE A 35 -2.44 -10.48 9.18
CA ILE A 35 -2.59 -10.46 10.64
C ILE A 35 -3.68 -11.42 11.10
N ARG A 36 -4.85 -11.41 10.45
CA ARG A 36 -5.97 -12.30 10.82
C ARG A 36 -5.63 -13.77 10.60
N ASP A 37 -4.83 -14.07 9.59
CA ASP A 37 -4.36 -15.42 9.29
C ASP A 37 -3.16 -15.87 10.15
N ASN A 38 -2.88 -15.17 11.26
CA ASN A 38 -1.75 -15.44 12.13
C ASN A 38 -0.42 -15.45 11.36
N TYR A 39 -0.27 -14.46 10.48
CA TYR A 39 0.92 -14.19 9.69
C TYR A 39 1.29 -15.31 8.71
N GLN A 40 0.27 -15.82 8.01
CA GLN A 40 0.39 -16.84 6.96
C GLN A 40 -0.56 -16.55 5.81
N LEU A 41 -0.33 -17.16 4.64
CA LEU A 41 -1.23 -17.07 3.50
C LEU A 41 -2.47 -17.93 3.76
N GLY A 42 -3.41 -17.38 4.52
CA GLY A 42 -4.67 -18.02 4.90
C GLY A 42 -5.87 -17.45 4.14
N SER A 43 -7.06 -17.67 4.69
CA SER A 43 -8.31 -17.34 4.01
C SER A 43 -8.61 -15.85 3.99
N ALA A 44 -8.17 -15.08 4.98
CA ALA A 44 -8.35 -13.62 5.00
C ALA A 44 -7.47 -12.97 3.94
N THR A 45 -6.17 -13.24 3.95
CA THR A 45 -5.21 -12.79 2.95
C THR A 45 -5.63 -13.20 1.55
N GLN A 46 -6.12 -14.44 1.36
CA GLN A 46 -6.61 -14.88 0.06
C GLN A 46 -7.88 -14.14 -0.37
N ALA A 47 -8.76 -13.76 0.56
CA ALA A 47 -9.93 -12.94 0.25
C ALA A 47 -9.51 -11.55 -0.26
N ASP A 48 -8.50 -10.93 0.35
CA ASP A 48 -7.96 -9.64 -0.08
C ASP A 48 -7.29 -9.74 -1.45
N ILE A 49 -6.46 -10.77 -1.67
CA ILE A 49 -5.86 -11.05 -2.99
C ILE A 49 -6.95 -11.23 -4.05
N ASN A 50 -7.99 -12.01 -3.76
CA ASN A 50 -9.09 -12.23 -4.70
C ASN A 50 -9.82 -10.93 -5.02
N SER A 51 -10.02 -10.07 -4.03
CA SER A 51 -10.65 -8.77 -4.21
C SER A 51 -9.80 -7.84 -5.09
N ILE A 52 -8.51 -7.71 -4.77
CA ILE A 52 -7.54 -6.95 -5.56
C ILE A 52 -7.54 -7.43 -7.01
N LEU A 53 -7.52 -8.75 -7.25
CA LEU A 53 -7.51 -9.30 -8.60
C LEU A 53 -8.82 -9.06 -9.35
N ALA A 54 -9.96 -9.14 -8.68
CA ALA A 54 -11.27 -8.87 -9.29
C ALA A 54 -11.39 -7.41 -9.74
N GLU A 55 -11.05 -6.48 -8.85
CA GLU A 55 -11.05 -5.05 -9.14
C GLU A 55 -10.01 -4.70 -10.21
N ALA A 56 -8.76 -5.18 -10.08
CA ALA A 56 -7.69 -4.90 -11.03
C ALA A 56 -8.00 -5.46 -12.43
N LYS A 57 -8.58 -6.66 -12.52
CA LYS A 57 -9.00 -7.23 -13.80
C LYS A 57 -10.03 -6.35 -14.50
N ARG A 58 -10.96 -5.76 -13.75
CA ARG A 58 -11.93 -4.81 -14.32
C ARG A 58 -11.27 -3.50 -14.71
N LEU A 59 -10.48 -2.90 -13.83
CA LEU A 59 -10.07 -1.50 -13.96
C LEU A 59 -8.82 -1.29 -14.83
N THR A 60 -7.96 -2.29 -14.96
CA THR A 60 -6.70 -2.17 -15.72
C THR A 60 -6.80 -2.60 -17.19
N GLN A 61 -7.96 -3.13 -17.60
CA GLN A 61 -8.20 -3.73 -18.91
C GLN A 61 -9.36 -3.05 -19.65
N PRO A 62 -9.44 -3.14 -21.00
CA PRO A 62 -10.54 -2.55 -21.76
C PRO A 62 -11.93 -2.88 -21.15
N PRO A 63 -12.84 -1.90 -21.06
CA PRO A 63 -12.76 -0.54 -21.62
C PRO A 63 -12.00 0.47 -20.75
N TYR A 64 -11.49 0.05 -19.59
CA TYR A 64 -10.74 0.90 -18.67
C TYR A 64 -9.23 0.71 -18.86
N HIS A 65 -8.44 1.63 -18.30
CA HIS A 65 -6.97 1.56 -18.37
C HIS A 65 -6.34 2.20 -17.12
N ALA A 66 -7.03 2.08 -15.98
CA ALA A 66 -6.56 2.68 -14.74
C ALA A 66 -5.28 1.99 -14.24
N GLN A 67 -4.40 2.75 -13.61
CA GLN A 67 -3.38 2.16 -12.74
C GLN A 67 -4.07 1.58 -11.49
N TYR A 68 -3.68 0.38 -11.08
CA TYR A 68 -4.10 -0.19 -9.80
C TYR A 68 -2.91 -0.18 -8.83
N GLN A 69 -3.04 0.56 -7.73
CA GLN A 69 -2.08 0.61 -6.63
C GLN A 69 -2.55 -0.30 -5.49
N VAL A 70 -1.79 -1.35 -5.22
CA VAL A 70 -2.03 -2.29 -4.12
C VAL A 70 -1.43 -1.73 -2.84
N LEU A 71 -2.27 -1.52 -1.83
CA LEU A 71 -1.84 -1.14 -0.49
C LEU A 71 -1.34 -2.34 0.29
N LEU A 72 -0.03 -2.46 0.47
CA LEU A 72 0.57 -3.62 1.13
C LEU A 72 0.28 -3.67 2.63
N THR A 73 0.22 -2.54 3.33
CA THR A 73 -0.14 -2.53 4.76
C THR A 73 -1.59 -2.90 5.01
N ASP A 74 -2.53 -2.50 4.15
CA ASP A 74 -3.92 -2.96 4.25
C ASP A 74 -4.03 -4.47 4.01
N LEU A 75 -3.33 -5.02 3.02
CA LEU A 75 -3.29 -6.46 2.73
C LEU A 75 -2.61 -7.24 3.87
N TYR A 76 -1.67 -6.60 4.57
CA TYR A 76 -1.09 -7.14 5.80
C TYR A 76 -2.09 -7.12 6.97
N GLY A 77 -3.09 -6.24 6.93
CA GLY A 77 -4.09 -6.01 7.98
C GLY A 77 -3.76 -4.83 8.91
N LEU A 78 -2.80 -3.97 8.54
CA LEU A 78 -2.45 -2.72 9.24
C LEU A 78 -3.21 -1.53 8.64
N ASN A 79 -4.53 -1.51 8.84
CA ASN A 79 -5.45 -0.53 8.27
C ASN A 79 -5.98 0.50 9.29
N GLY A 80 -5.31 0.65 10.43
CA GLY A 80 -5.74 1.50 11.56
C GLY A 80 -6.72 0.83 12.53
N GLY A 81 -7.23 -0.36 12.20
CA GLY A 81 -8.14 -1.16 13.03
C GLY A 81 -7.51 -2.43 13.62
N GLN A 82 -6.18 -2.60 13.48
CA GLN A 82 -5.46 -3.80 13.89
C GLN A 82 -5.54 -4.09 15.40
N PRO A 83 -5.51 -5.37 15.82
CA PRO A 83 -5.42 -5.75 17.24
C PRO A 83 -4.22 -5.13 17.97
N SER A 84 -4.35 -4.90 19.28
CA SER A 84 -3.30 -4.28 20.10
C SER A 84 -2.03 -5.13 20.24
N ASN A 85 -2.13 -6.44 20.01
CA ASN A 85 -1.03 -7.40 20.04
C ASN A 85 -0.46 -7.70 18.64
N THR A 86 -0.76 -6.88 17.63
CA THR A 86 -0.22 -7.03 16.28
C THR A 86 1.31 -6.93 16.26
N MET A 87 1.93 -7.85 15.54
CA MET A 87 3.34 -7.81 15.15
C MET A 87 3.46 -6.87 13.95
N TYR A 88 4.02 -5.69 14.21
CA TYR A 88 4.33 -4.73 13.14
C TYR A 88 5.49 -5.27 12.30
N PRO A 89 5.55 -4.92 11.00
CA PRO A 89 6.71 -5.17 10.17
C PRO A 89 8.01 -4.74 10.85
N CYS A 90 9.03 -5.61 10.78
CA CYS A 90 10.36 -5.37 11.33
C CYS A 90 10.41 -5.07 12.84
N ASP A 91 9.38 -5.45 13.61
CA ASP A 91 9.40 -5.28 15.06
C ASP A 91 10.62 -5.98 15.70
N ASN A 92 11.24 -5.32 16.68
CA ASN A 92 12.51 -5.72 17.29
C ASN A 92 13.65 -6.01 16.28
N GLY A 93 13.61 -5.37 15.10
CA GLY A 93 14.61 -5.54 14.04
C GLY A 93 14.48 -6.83 13.23
N ASN A 94 13.40 -7.61 13.42
CA ASN A 94 13.16 -8.84 12.67
C ASN A 94 12.17 -8.62 11.52
N CYS A 95 12.71 -8.49 10.31
CA CYS A 95 11.91 -8.29 9.10
C CYS A 95 11.41 -9.58 8.42
N SER A 96 11.69 -10.76 8.98
CA SER A 96 11.46 -12.04 8.29
C SER A 96 9.99 -12.27 7.94
N ASN A 97 9.08 -11.91 8.86
CA ASN A 97 7.64 -12.01 8.61
C ASN A 97 7.18 -11.06 7.50
N TRP A 98 7.68 -9.82 7.52
CA TRP A 98 7.36 -8.82 6.50
C TRP A 98 7.87 -9.22 5.11
N ALA A 99 9.11 -9.71 5.03
CA ALA A 99 9.68 -10.22 3.79
C ALA A 99 8.88 -11.42 3.26
N THR A 100 8.48 -12.35 4.13
CA THR A 100 7.68 -13.53 3.77
C THR A 100 6.30 -13.14 3.26
N PHE A 101 5.65 -12.18 3.92
CA PHE A 101 4.37 -11.62 3.49
C PHE A 101 4.47 -11.06 2.07
N ILE A 102 5.46 -10.20 1.80
CA ILE A 102 5.64 -9.60 0.48
C ILE A 102 5.93 -10.68 -0.55
N ASP A 103 6.86 -11.59 -0.27
CA ASP A 103 7.24 -12.67 -1.19
C ASP A 103 6.02 -13.50 -1.60
N GLN A 104 5.20 -13.96 -0.64
CA GLN A 104 4.05 -14.82 -0.93
C GLN A 104 2.90 -14.07 -1.59
N THR A 105 2.51 -12.92 -1.04
CA THR A 105 1.32 -12.19 -1.52
C THR A 105 1.57 -11.50 -2.85
N VAL A 106 2.74 -10.90 -3.04
CA VAL A 106 3.10 -10.26 -4.31
C VAL A 106 3.33 -11.33 -5.38
N ALA A 107 3.95 -12.47 -5.07
CA ALA A 107 4.05 -13.57 -6.05
C ALA A 107 2.67 -14.07 -6.49
N ALA A 108 1.72 -14.22 -5.56
CA ALA A 108 0.35 -14.60 -5.89
C ALA A 108 -0.35 -13.56 -6.79
N LEU A 109 -0.16 -12.27 -6.51
CA LEU A 109 -0.69 -11.19 -7.35
C LEU A 109 -0.03 -11.16 -8.73
N GLN A 110 1.30 -11.31 -8.82
CA GLN A 110 2.05 -11.33 -10.07
C GLN A 110 1.67 -12.52 -10.96
N ALA A 111 1.32 -13.67 -10.36
CA ALA A 111 0.87 -14.85 -11.10
C ALA A 111 -0.39 -14.62 -11.95
N SER A 112 -1.16 -13.56 -11.66
CA SER A 112 -2.31 -13.16 -12.48
C SER A 112 -1.95 -12.56 -13.85
N GLY A 113 -0.71 -12.08 -14.01
CA GLY A 113 -0.27 -11.33 -15.19
C GLY A 113 -0.82 -9.90 -15.29
N LEU A 114 -1.58 -9.43 -14.29
CA LEU A 114 -2.07 -8.05 -14.24
C LEU A 114 -0.94 -7.09 -13.89
N LYS A 115 -0.97 -5.89 -14.48
CA LYS A 115 -0.02 -4.82 -14.17
C LYS A 115 -0.48 -4.09 -12.91
N LEU A 116 0.25 -4.28 -11.81
CA LEU A 116 -0.01 -3.67 -10.52
C LEU A 116 1.15 -2.76 -10.11
N ALA A 117 0.84 -1.69 -9.39
CA ALA A 117 1.78 -0.89 -8.63
C ALA A 117 1.65 -1.24 -7.14
N TYR A 118 2.73 -1.19 -6.38
CA TYR A 118 2.75 -1.58 -4.96
C TYR A 118 3.08 -0.38 -4.10
N ASP A 119 2.10 0.07 -3.32
CA ASP A 119 2.25 1.11 -2.30
C ASP A 119 2.62 0.45 -0.99
N ILE A 120 3.81 0.76 -0.48
CA ILE A 120 4.43 0.02 0.63
C ILE A 120 3.68 0.25 1.94
N ASP A 121 3.23 1.48 2.19
CA ASP A 121 2.59 1.86 3.44
C ASP A 121 1.50 2.93 3.23
N ASN A 122 0.67 3.15 4.23
CA ASN A 122 -0.36 4.16 4.25
C ASN A 122 -0.21 5.03 5.50
N GLU A 123 0.02 6.33 5.29
CA GLU A 123 0.06 7.37 6.34
C GLU A 123 0.94 7.01 7.56
N PRO A 124 2.21 6.61 7.35
CA PRO A 124 3.08 6.19 8.44
C PRO A 124 3.54 7.32 9.37
N ASP A 125 3.32 8.57 8.99
CA ASP A 125 3.54 9.78 9.78
C ASP A 125 2.44 10.04 10.82
N ILE A 126 1.38 9.20 10.88
CA ILE A 126 0.39 9.23 11.95
C ILE A 126 0.28 7.89 12.70
N SER A 127 0.12 7.99 14.02
CA SER A 127 0.31 6.85 14.94
C SER A 127 -0.75 5.76 14.84
N VAL A 128 -1.89 6.04 14.19
CA VAL A 128 -2.96 5.04 14.00
C VAL A 128 -2.56 3.96 13.00
N PHE A 129 -1.81 4.33 11.96
CA PHE A 129 -1.28 3.38 10.97
C PHE A 129 0.12 2.88 11.38
N TRP A 130 0.96 3.75 11.94
CA TRP A 130 2.33 3.36 12.28
C TRP A 130 2.79 3.85 13.66
N LYS A 131 2.85 2.91 14.61
CA LYS A 131 3.13 3.22 16.02
C LYS A 131 4.56 3.68 16.30
N ALA A 132 5.55 3.17 15.54
CA ALA A 132 6.96 3.43 15.83
C ALA A 132 7.45 4.82 15.37
N GLY A 133 6.63 5.54 14.60
CA GLY A 133 7.00 6.78 13.92
C GLY A 133 7.79 6.51 12.64
N VAL A 134 7.57 7.35 11.62
CA VAL A 134 8.06 7.14 10.26
C VAL A 134 9.58 7.31 10.11
N ASN A 135 10.23 8.09 10.98
CA ASN A 135 11.70 8.25 10.97
C ASN A 135 12.41 7.36 11.98
N SER A 136 11.78 6.26 12.37
CA SER A 136 12.38 5.26 13.25
C SER A 136 13.25 4.28 12.47
N THR A 137 14.20 3.65 13.16
CA THR A 137 14.98 2.52 12.61
C THR A 137 14.06 1.40 12.10
N GLN A 138 12.95 1.12 12.81
CA GLN A 138 12.00 0.09 12.42
C GLN A 138 11.32 0.41 11.09
N TYR A 139 10.84 1.64 10.91
CA TYR A 139 10.20 2.04 9.66
C TYR A 139 11.16 1.94 8.48
N PHE A 140 12.39 2.43 8.64
CA PHE A 140 13.40 2.35 7.58
C PHE A 140 13.79 0.90 7.24
N GLN A 141 13.84 0.01 8.22
CA GLN A 141 14.03 -1.42 7.98
C GLN A 141 12.84 -2.04 7.23
N MET A 142 11.60 -1.67 7.59
CA MET A 142 10.38 -2.10 6.92
C MET A 142 10.38 -1.66 5.45
N TRP A 143 10.60 -0.36 5.21
CA TRP A 143 10.64 0.24 3.89
C TRP A 143 11.69 -0.43 3.01
N ASP A 144 12.92 -0.50 3.52
CA ASP A 144 14.05 -1.05 2.77
C ASP A 144 13.89 -2.54 2.47
N THR A 145 13.30 -3.30 3.41
CA THR A 145 12.97 -4.71 3.18
C THR A 145 11.91 -4.83 2.10
N ALA A 146 10.83 -4.05 2.19
CA ALA A 146 9.76 -4.09 1.20
C ALA A 146 10.27 -3.75 -0.20
N TYR A 147 11.03 -2.67 -0.33
CA TYR A 147 11.61 -2.26 -1.59
C TYR A 147 12.44 -3.38 -2.23
N ARG A 148 13.34 -4.02 -1.46
CA ARG A 148 14.22 -5.07 -1.98
C ARG A 148 13.47 -6.34 -2.33
N GLU A 149 12.51 -6.76 -1.51
CA GLU A 149 11.68 -7.94 -1.82
C GLU A 149 10.82 -7.66 -3.06
N LEU A 150 10.19 -6.49 -3.17
CA LEU A 150 9.43 -6.09 -4.37
C LEU A 150 10.30 -6.12 -5.63
N ARG A 151 11.53 -5.60 -5.58
CA ARG A 151 12.46 -5.68 -6.71
C ARG A 151 12.91 -7.11 -7.05
N LYS A 152 12.87 -8.02 -6.09
CA LYS A 152 13.16 -9.45 -6.31
C LYS A 152 11.97 -10.18 -6.94
N VAL A 153 10.76 -10.02 -6.38
CA VAL A 153 9.58 -10.82 -6.79
C VAL A 153 8.75 -10.18 -7.90
N ALA A 154 8.83 -8.86 -8.05
CA ALA A 154 8.12 -8.07 -9.06
C ALA A 154 9.05 -6.99 -9.66
N PRO A 155 10.18 -7.36 -10.30
CA PRO A 155 11.24 -6.42 -10.70
C PRO A 155 10.78 -5.28 -11.62
N GLY A 156 9.73 -5.51 -12.43
CA GLY A 156 9.16 -4.52 -13.33
C GLY A 156 7.96 -3.75 -12.77
N ALA A 157 7.51 -4.04 -11.56
CA ALA A 157 6.39 -3.34 -10.94
C ALA A 157 6.81 -1.96 -10.42
N THR A 158 5.89 -1.01 -10.51
CA THR A 158 6.06 0.32 -9.93
C THR A 158 5.96 0.22 -8.42
N ILE A 159 6.97 0.74 -7.71
CA ILE A 159 6.95 0.91 -6.26
C ILE A 159 6.48 2.33 -5.92
N VAL A 160 5.51 2.44 -5.03
CA VAL A 160 4.81 3.67 -4.65
C VAL A 160 5.03 3.91 -3.14
N GLY A 161 5.12 5.17 -2.74
CA GLY A 161 5.16 5.57 -1.33
C GLY A 161 5.85 6.92 -1.11
N PRO A 162 5.97 7.40 0.13
CA PRO A 162 5.61 6.71 1.37
C PRO A 162 4.17 6.93 1.81
N SER A 163 3.39 7.67 1.00
CA SER A 163 1.96 7.92 1.25
C SER A 163 1.70 8.58 2.60
N PHE A 164 2.52 9.59 2.95
CA PHE A 164 2.33 10.37 4.16
C PHE A 164 0.97 11.05 4.18
N ALA A 165 0.36 11.16 5.37
CA ALA A 165 -0.85 11.93 5.63
C ALA A 165 -0.64 13.40 5.31
N TYR A 166 0.55 13.93 5.63
CA TYR A 166 0.85 15.35 5.50
C TYR A 166 1.73 15.68 4.29
N THR A 167 1.44 16.82 3.68
CA THR A 167 2.24 17.37 2.57
C THR A 167 3.68 17.71 2.99
N PRO A 168 4.64 17.80 2.05
CA PRO A 168 6.00 18.28 2.33
C PRO A 168 6.07 19.66 2.98
N LEU A 169 5.07 20.52 2.74
CA LEU A 169 5.00 21.84 3.36
C LEU A 169 4.61 21.75 4.84
N ARG A 170 3.64 20.90 5.19
CA ARG A 170 3.18 20.72 6.58
C ARG A 170 4.17 19.93 7.44
N ASN A 171 4.81 18.93 6.86
CA ASN A 171 5.67 17.99 7.58
C ASN A 171 7.08 17.89 7.01
N SER A 172 7.70 19.04 6.73
CA SER A 172 8.98 19.14 6.02
C SER A 172 10.12 18.37 6.68
N GLY A 173 10.10 18.25 8.02
CA GLY A 173 11.12 17.55 8.79
C GLY A 173 11.09 16.04 8.53
N GLU A 174 9.92 15.42 8.56
CA GLU A 174 9.80 13.99 8.31
C GLU A 174 10.05 13.66 6.84
N TRP A 175 9.54 14.48 5.93
CA TRP A 175 9.83 14.37 4.49
C TRP A 175 11.32 14.42 4.19
N SER A 176 12.04 15.40 4.73
CA SER A 176 13.48 15.56 4.49
C SER A 176 14.28 14.38 5.04
N THR A 177 13.90 13.89 6.22
CA THR A 177 14.57 12.75 6.85
C THR A 177 14.35 11.45 6.07
N TRP A 178 13.10 11.17 5.68
CA TRP A 178 12.76 10.02 4.87
C TRP A 178 13.44 10.05 3.50
N LEU A 179 13.38 11.19 2.79
CA LEU A 179 14.04 11.36 1.48
C LEU A 179 15.55 11.14 1.56
N ALA A 180 16.19 11.64 2.62
CA ALA A 180 17.61 11.44 2.86
C ALA A 180 17.94 9.95 3.08
N HIS A 181 17.13 9.24 3.87
CA HIS A 181 17.28 7.81 4.10
C HIS A 181 17.17 7.01 2.80
N VAL A 182 16.04 7.12 2.09
CA VAL A 182 15.79 6.29 0.89
C VAL A 182 16.79 6.56 -0.23
N LYS A 183 17.29 7.80 -0.34
CA LYS A 183 18.39 8.14 -1.24
C LYS A 183 19.69 7.44 -0.86
N SER A 184 20.05 7.47 0.43
CA SER A 184 21.27 6.82 0.93
C SER A 184 21.20 5.29 0.85
N ALA A 185 20.03 4.71 1.08
CA ALA A 185 19.80 3.27 1.09
C ALA A 185 19.60 2.67 -0.32
N GLY A 186 19.41 3.51 -1.35
CA GLY A 186 19.12 3.08 -2.71
C GLY A 186 17.71 2.50 -2.87
N THR A 187 16.75 3.00 -2.07
CA THR A 187 15.38 2.49 -1.95
C THR A 187 14.33 3.56 -2.29
N VAL A 188 14.71 4.56 -3.10
CA VAL A 188 13.80 5.60 -3.62
C VAL A 188 12.67 4.93 -4.44
N PRO A 189 11.39 5.22 -4.18
CA PRO A 189 10.28 4.62 -4.93
C PRO A 189 10.22 5.16 -6.37
N ASP A 190 9.50 4.45 -7.24
CA ASP A 190 9.26 4.90 -8.61
C ASP A 190 8.25 6.05 -8.67
N MET A 191 7.33 6.12 -7.69
CA MET A 191 6.35 7.18 -7.53
C MET A 191 6.32 7.65 -6.08
N ILE A 192 6.56 8.96 -5.88
CA ILE A 192 6.39 9.60 -4.58
C ILE A 192 4.91 9.94 -4.38
N THR A 193 4.37 9.63 -3.21
CA THR A 193 2.95 9.85 -2.86
C THR A 193 2.76 10.48 -1.49
N ASN A 194 1.69 11.25 -1.36
CA ASN A 194 1.18 11.80 -0.11
C ASN A 194 -0.33 12.00 -0.23
N HIS A 195 -0.97 12.20 0.91
CA HIS A 195 -2.37 12.53 1.03
C HIS A 195 -2.52 14.05 1.15
N ASP A 196 -3.70 14.51 0.77
CA ASP A 196 -4.15 15.89 0.83
C ASP A 196 -5.59 15.84 1.36
N GLU A 197 -5.70 15.46 2.64
CA GLU A 197 -6.97 15.11 3.27
C GLU A 197 -7.30 16.09 4.42
N GLY A 198 -8.38 16.85 4.24
CA GLY A 198 -8.93 17.79 5.22
C GLY A 198 -8.76 19.27 4.84
N ASP A 199 -9.41 20.16 5.60
CA ASP A 199 -9.41 21.63 5.37
C ASP A 199 -8.01 22.28 5.48
N VAL A 200 -7.00 21.51 5.87
CA VAL A 200 -5.67 21.99 6.27
C VAL A 200 -4.61 21.79 5.18
N ASP A 201 -4.92 21.02 4.13
CA ASP A 201 -3.98 20.73 3.03
C ASP A 201 -4.46 21.19 1.65
N ASP A 202 -5.63 21.85 1.56
CA ASP A 202 -6.20 22.39 0.31
C ASP A 202 -5.12 23.14 -0.52
N PRO A 203 -4.73 22.62 -1.70
CA PRO A 203 -3.70 23.21 -2.54
C PRO A 203 -4.18 24.52 -3.16
N VAL A 204 -5.47 24.82 -3.02
CA VAL A 204 -6.14 26.08 -3.34
C VAL A 204 -6.35 26.87 -2.05
N ALA A 205 -5.28 27.12 -1.30
CA ALA A 205 -5.35 28.10 -0.23
C ALA A 205 -5.87 29.45 -0.78
N VAL A 206 -7.07 29.82 -0.32
CA VAL A 206 -7.68 31.16 -0.35
C VAL A 206 -7.03 32.07 0.68
#